data_AF-I7FY40-F1
#
_entry.id   AF-I7FY40-F1
#
_cell.length_a   1.000
_cell.length_b   1.000
_cell.length_c   1.000
_cell.angle_alpha   90.00
_cell.angle_beta   90.00
_cell.angle_gamma   90.00
#
_symmetry.space_group_name_H-M   'P 1'
#
loop_
_entity.id
_entity.type
_entity.pdbx_description
1 polymer ?
#
loop_
_entity_poly.entity_id
_entity_poly.type
_entity_poly.pdbx_seq_one_letter_code
_entity_poly.pdbx_strand_id
1 'polypeptide(L)'
;MSEPVVSHEVRSPSLSDAVIPLVALTVLIGGSVALFGLKALDGPIQVALILACAVAALIALKNGNPWSAVQVAGQGALASITSALFILLAVGALIGTWNLSGTIPTLVYYGLGVLSPGYFYVATAVICGAVAMSIGSSWTTAGTIGVGLVGIATMLGVSPAITAGAVISGAYLGDKLSPLSETTILTAQMVEVDLYTHIRSQAWTSVPAFLIAAAGFTVLGVAGPPVRDAVPESIELAKLGEIFWINPVNLVPLLFLVVLWCGRFPRHWRCWPRHWSRAPRPRSSNETSSRASSPRSGPARKT
;
A
#
# COMPACT_ATOMS: atom_id res chain seq x y z
N MET A 1 17.51 17.89 -51.35
CA MET A 1 18.49 17.45 -50.34
C MET A 1 17.70 16.82 -49.21
N SER A 2 17.42 15.52 -49.29
CA SER A 2 16.72 14.77 -48.24
C SER A 2 17.75 14.41 -47.18
N GLU A 3 17.69 15.05 -46.01
CA GLU A 3 18.52 14.66 -44.88
C GLU A 3 18.25 13.20 -44.52
N PRO A 4 19.29 12.40 -44.23
CA PRO A 4 19.11 11.02 -43.79
C PRO A 4 18.42 11.04 -42.43
N VAL A 5 17.23 10.46 -42.35
CA VAL A 5 16.56 10.17 -41.08
C VAL A 5 17.40 9.13 -40.36
N VAL A 6 18.26 9.58 -39.44
CA VAL A 6 19.03 8.70 -38.56
C VAL A 6 18.03 7.99 -37.67
N SER A 7 17.69 6.75 -38.02
CA SER A 7 16.89 5.88 -37.16
C SER A 7 17.75 5.51 -35.95
N HIS A 8 17.57 6.23 -34.85
CA HIS A 8 18.11 5.80 -33.57
C HIS A 8 17.44 4.46 -33.21
N GLU A 9 18.17 3.36 -33.36
CA GLU A 9 17.73 2.08 -32.82
C GLU A 9 17.68 2.19 -31.29
N VAL A 10 16.47 2.05 -30.75
CA VAL A 10 16.23 2.01 -29.31
C VAL A 10 16.92 0.76 -28.76
N ARG A 11 17.94 0.95 -27.93
CA ARG A 11 18.68 -0.16 -27.31
C ARG A 11 17.91 -0.67 -26.10
N SER A 12 17.79 -1.99 -25.98
CA SER A 12 17.29 -2.60 -24.74
C SER A 12 18.19 -2.18 -23.57
N PRO A 13 17.62 -1.75 -22.43
CA PRO A 13 18.41 -1.32 -21.29
C PRO A 13 19.31 -2.46 -20.80
N SER A 14 20.59 -2.15 -20.58
CA SER A 14 21.50 -3.09 -19.93
C SER A 14 21.14 -3.26 -18.45
N LEU A 15 21.57 -4.35 -17.83
CA LEU A 15 21.35 -4.56 -16.38
C LEU A 15 21.91 -3.38 -15.56
N SER A 16 23.05 -2.82 -15.97
CA SER A 16 23.62 -1.61 -15.36
C SER A 16 22.70 -0.40 -15.48
N ASP A 17 22.03 -0.20 -16.61
CA ASP A 17 21.13 0.93 -16.83
C ASP A 17 19.86 0.84 -15.95
N ALA A 18 19.41 -0.37 -15.62
CA ALA A 18 18.28 -0.57 -14.70
C ALA A 18 18.66 -0.40 -13.22
N VAL A 19 19.90 -0.73 -12.85
CA VAL A 19 20.36 -0.65 -11.46
C VAL A 19 20.74 0.77 -11.05
N ILE A 20 21.30 1.58 -11.96
CA ILE A 20 21.77 2.94 -11.64
C ILE A 20 20.66 3.83 -11.04
N PRO A 21 19.44 3.93 -11.59
CA PRO A 21 18.37 4.73 -10.98
C PRO A 21 17.99 4.25 -9.58
N LEU A 22 17.99 2.94 -9.37
CA LEU A 22 17.62 2.33 -8.08
C LEU A 22 18.67 2.62 -7.00
N VAL A 23 19.96 2.53 -7.35
CA VAL A 23 21.07 2.88 -6.46
C VAL A 23 21.08 4.39 -6.20
N ALA A 24 20.92 5.21 -7.24
CA ALA A 24 20.85 6.67 -7.10
C ALA A 24 19.71 7.08 -6.17
N LEU A 25 18.51 6.52 -6.34
CA LEU A 25 17.37 6.75 -5.46
C LEU A 25 17.68 6.38 -4.01
N THR A 26 18.26 5.20 -3.79
CA THR A 26 18.60 4.71 -2.44
C THR A 26 19.64 5.60 -1.75
N VAL A 27 20.69 5.99 -2.48
CA VAL A 27 21.76 6.86 -1.97
C VAL A 27 21.26 8.28 -1.71
N LEU A 28 20.43 8.83 -2.59
CA LEU A 28 19.90 10.18 -2.43
C LEU A 28 18.91 10.28 -1.26
N ILE A 29 18.01 9.30 -1.10
CA ILE A 29 17.09 9.26 0.05
C ILE A 29 17.86 8.97 1.33
N GLY A 30 18.73 7.95 1.33
CA GLY A 30 19.54 7.59 2.50
C GLY A 30 20.46 8.73 2.94
N GLY A 31 21.09 9.41 1.99
CA GLY A 31 21.90 10.60 2.21
C GLY A 31 21.10 11.77 2.73
N SER A 32 19.87 11.99 2.21
CA SER A 32 18.97 13.04 2.72
C SER A 32 18.62 12.80 4.19
N VAL A 33 18.26 11.57 4.56
CA VAL A 33 17.95 11.23 5.95
C VAL A 33 19.20 11.27 6.83
N ALA A 34 20.36 10.81 6.35
CA ALA A 34 21.60 10.83 7.11
C ALA A 34 22.11 12.25 7.41
N LEU A 35 21.95 13.18 6.47
CA LEU A 35 22.42 14.56 6.61
C LEU A 35 21.41 15.46 7.35
N PHE A 36 20.11 15.27 7.09
CA PHE A 36 19.07 16.19 7.58
C PHE A 36 18.13 15.58 8.63
N GLY A 37 18.23 14.27 8.92
CA GLY A 37 17.37 13.58 9.88
C GLY A 37 15.88 13.74 9.52
N LEU A 38 15.06 14.13 10.49
CA LEU A 38 13.63 14.40 10.26
C LEU A 38 13.38 15.63 9.37
N LYS A 39 14.30 16.60 9.33
CA LYS A 39 14.19 17.77 8.43
C LYS A 39 14.37 17.40 6.96
N ALA A 40 14.77 16.16 6.66
CA ALA A 40 14.77 15.64 5.30
C ALA A 40 13.38 15.67 4.66
N LEU A 41 12.32 15.66 5.47
CA LEU A 41 10.92 15.72 5.03
C LEU A 41 10.50 17.11 4.51
N ASP A 42 11.23 18.18 4.89
CA ASP A 42 10.86 19.57 4.58
C ASP A 42 11.35 20.04 3.19
N GLY A 43 11.93 19.16 2.37
CA GLY A 43 12.46 19.52 1.05
C GLY A 43 13.52 18.57 0.50
N PRO A 44 14.52 18.13 1.30
CA PRO A 44 15.63 17.31 0.80
C PRO A 44 15.18 16.02 0.10
N ILE A 45 14.19 15.31 0.64
CA ILE A 45 13.65 14.09 0.02
C ILE A 45 12.96 14.41 -1.32
N GLN A 46 12.22 15.52 -1.42
CA GLN A 46 11.57 15.95 -2.66
C GLN A 46 12.61 16.24 -3.75
N VAL A 47 13.71 16.91 -3.39
CA VAL A 47 14.83 17.17 -4.30
C VAL A 47 15.52 15.86 -4.71
N ALA A 48 15.75 14.95 -3.76
CA ALA A 48 16.31 13.62 -4.03
C ALA A 48 15.47 12.82 -5.05
N LEU A 49 14.14 12.86 -4.91
CA LEU A 49 13.21 12.19 -5.85
C LEU A 49 13.28 12.81 -7.25
N ILE A 50 13.31 14.14 -7.36
CA ILE A 50 13.45 14.83 -8.66
C ILE A 50 14.79 14.48 -9.32
N LEU A 51 15.88 14.45 -8.56
CA LEU A 51 17.20 14.06 -9.06
C LEU A 51 17.23 12.59 -9.51
N ALA A 52 16.59 11.68 -8.76
CA ALA A 52 16.48 10.28 -9.17
C ALA A 52 15.70 10.12 -10.48
N CYS A 53 14.60 10.87 -10.66
CA CYS A 53 13.86 10.94 -11.91
C CYS A 53 14.73 11.50 -13.06
N ALA A 54 15.55 12.52 -12.79
CA ALA A 54 16.47 13.07 -13.77
C ALA A 54 17.52 12.04 -14.21
N VAL A 55 18.08 11.26 -13.28
CA VAL A 55 19.00 10.15 -13.58
C VAL A 55 18.32 9.09 -14.45
N ALA A 56 17.07 8.70 -14.12
CA ALA A 56 16.30 7.77 -14.94
C ALA A 56 16.05 8.30 -16.36
N ALA A 57 15.70 9.59 -16.50
CA ALA A 57 15.52 10.25 -17.78
C ALA A 57 16.80 10.29 -18.62
N LEU A 58 17.95 10.59 -18.01
CA LEU A 58 19.26 10.59 -18.68
C LEU A 58 19.63 9.21 -19.22
N ILE A 59 19.32 8.15 -18.47
CA ILE A 59 19.55 6.77 -18.91
C ILE A 59 18.61 6.38 -20.05
N ALA A 60 17.35 6.80 -19.99
CA ALA A 60 16.41 6.59 -21.10
C ALA A 60 16.91 7.25 -22.39
N LEU A 61 17.40 8.49 -22.30
CA LEU A 61 18.01 9.23 -23.42
C LEU A 61 19.30 8.55 -23.93
N LYS A 62 20.19 8.11 -23.03
CA LYS A 62 21.41 7.37 -23.38
C LYS A 62 21.09 6.09 -24.19
N ASN A 63 19.97 5.44 -23.88
CA ASN A 63 19.54 4.21 -24.57
C ASN A 63 18.81 4.48 -25.90
N GLY A 64 18.79 5.72 -26.38
CA GLY A 64 18.24 6.11 -27.67
C GLY A 64 16.76 6.42 -27.66
N ASN A 65 16.11 6.53 -26.50
CA ASN A 65 14.72 6.99 -26.43
C ASN A 65 14.66 8.49 -26.74
N PRO A 66 13.78 8.95 -27.63
CA PRO A 66 13.60 10.37 -27.86
C PRO A 66 13.00 11.04 -26.62
N TRP A 67 13.29 12.32 -26.41
CA TRP A 67 12.75 13.10 -25.29
C TRP A 67 11.21 13.06 -25.23
N SER A 68 10.55 13.03 -26.40
CA SER A 68 9.09 12.88 -26.49
C SER A 68 8.58 11.60 -25.84
N ALA A 69 9.29 10.47 -25.97
CA ALA A 69 8.91 9.22 -25.33
C ALA A 69 9.07 9.30 -23.80
N VAL A 70 10.15 9.93 -23.32
CA VAL A 70 10.37 10.17 -21.88
C VAL A 70 9.27 11.06 -21.30
N GLN A 71 8.87 12.11 -22.02
CA GLN A 71 7.78 13.00 -21.60
C GLN A 71 6.43 12.29 -21.54
N VAL A 72 6.09 11.47 -22.54
CA VAL A 72 4.85 10.67 -22.55
C VAL A 72 4.83 9.67 -21.40
N ALA A 73 5.95 9.00 -21.11
CA ALA A 73 6.07 8.12 -19.95
C ALA A 73 5.87 8.86 -18.62
N GLY A 74 6.45 10.06 -18.48
CA GLY A 74 6.24 10.92 -17.31
C GLY A 74 4.79 11.37 -17.13
N GLN A 75 4.08 11.70 -18.22
CA GLN A 75 2.66 12.03 -18.19
C GLN A 75 1.80 10.83 -17.76
N GLY A 76 2.12 9.62 -18.27
CA GLY A 76 1.46 8.39 -17.84
C GLY A 76 1.64 8.11 -16.34
N ALA A 77 2.86 8.31 -15.83
CA ALA A 77 3.13 8.20 -14.40
C ALA A 77 2.30 9.21 -13.57
N LEU A 78 2.22 10.47 -14.01
CA LEU A 78 1.44 11.50 -13.32
C LEU A 78 -0.07 11.19 -13.34
N ALA A 79 -0.58 10.68 -14.45
CA ALA A 79 -1.98 10.27 -14.58
C ALA A 79 -2.31 9.12 -13.61
N SER A 80 -1.41 8.14 -13.44
CA SER A 80 -1.62 7.01 -12.53
C SER A 80 -1.77 7.44 -11.07
N ILE A 81 -0.98 8.40 -10.59
CA ILE A 81 -1.03 8.83 -9.18
C ILE A 81 -2.16 9.82 -8.86
N THR A 82 -2.86 10.34 -9.88
CA THR A 82 -3.87 11.39 -9.70
C THR A 82 -5.04 10.89 -8.83
N SER A 83 -5.46 9.62 -8.97
CA SER A 83 -6.51 9.04 -8.13
C SER A 83 -6.06 8.95 -6.66
N ALA A 84 -4.84 8.44 -6.43
CA ALA A 84 -4.25 8.33 -5.10
C ALA A 84 -4.15 9.69 -4.39
N LEU A 85 -3.81 10.78 -5.11
CA LEU A 85 -3.77 12.14 -4.53
C LEU A 85 -5.14 12.58 -3.98
N PHE A 86 -6.22 12.38 -4.72
CA PHE A 86 -7.56 12.74 -4.24
C PHE A 86 -8.00 11.89 -3.05
N ILE A 87 -7.62 10.60 -3.03
CA ILE A 87 -7.86 9.72 -1.87
C ILE A 87 -7.10 10.23 -0.65
N LEU A 88 -5.80 10.53 -0.78
CA LEU A 88 -4.99 11.05 0.32
C LEU A 88 -5.50 12.39 0.83
N LEU A 89 -5.97 13.27 -0.06
CA LEU A 89 -6.59 14.55 0.31
C LEU A 89 -7.89 14.34 1.09
N ALA A 90 -8.78 13.44 0.62
CA ALA A 90 -10.02 13.12 1.29
C ALA A 90 -9.79 12.47 2.66
N VAL A 91 -8.79 11.60 2.77
CA VAL A 91 -8.37 10.97 4.03
C VAL A 91 -7.80 12.02 4.99
N GLY A 92 -6.95 12.93 4.51
CA GLY A 92 -6.44 14.04 5.32
C GLY A 92 -7.56 14.93 5.87
N ALA A 93 -8.52 15.29 5.02
CA ALA A 93 -9.71 16.04 5.44
C ALA A 93 -10.53 15.26 6.48
N LEU A 94 -10.76 13.95 6.26
CA LEU A 94 -11.47 13.08 7.19
C LEU A 94 -10.80 13.00 8.57
N ILE A 95 -9.48 12.79 8.62
CA ILE A 95 -8.72 12.75 9.88
C ILE A 95 -8.81 14.08 10.61
N GLY A 96 -8.65 15.19 9.89
CA GLY A 96 -8.82 16.53 10.44
C GLY A 96 -10.22 16.74 11.04
N THR A 97 -11.27 16.35 10.32
CA THR A 97 -12.66 16.42 10.81
C THR A 97 -12.88 15.50 12.00
N TRP A 98 -12.29 14.30 12.03
CA TRP A 98 -12.40 13.36 13.16
C TRP A 98 -11.68 13.84 14.42
N ASN A 99 -10.56 14.52 14.24
CA ASN A 99 -9.84 15.13 15.36
C ASN A 99 -10.64 16.31 15.93
N LEU A 100 -11.17 17.19 15.06
CA LEU A 100 -12.00 18.34 15.47
C LEU A 100 -13.33 17.92 16.09
N SER A 101 -13.98 16.88 15.56
CA SER A 101 -15.25 16.35 16.09
C SER A 101 -15.08 15.49 17.35
N GLY A 102 -13.86 15.25 17.81
CA GLY A 102 -13.61 14.39 18.97
C GLY A 102 -13.84 12.90 18.71
N THR A 103 -14.00 12.46 17.45
CA THR A 103 -14.15 11.05 17.06
C THR A 103 -12.89 10.26 17.45
N ILE A 104 -11.70 10.78 17.10
CA ILE A 104 -10.41 10.15 17.44
C ILE A 104 -10.20 10.13 18.97
N PRO A 105 -10.33 11.25 19.71
CA PRO A 105 -10.29 11.26 21.18
C PRO A 105 -11.28 10.29 21.84
N THR A 106 -12.50 10.16 21.31
CA THR A 106 -13.51 9.24 21.86
C THR A 106 -13.15 7.77 21.60
N LEU A 107 -12.62 7.47 20.41
CA LEU A 107 -12.09 6.13 20.10
C LEU A 107 -10.91 5.78 21.01
N VAL A 108 -10.07 6.76 21.35
CA VAL A 108 -8.98 6.60 22.31
C VAL A 108 -9.52 6.31 23.71
N TYR A 109 -10.48 7.10 24.19
CA TYR A 109 -11.12 6.91 25.50
C TYR A 109 -11.70 5.50 25.68
N TYR A 110 -12.45 5.00 24.69
CA TYR A 110 -13.00 3.64 24.75
C TYR A 110 -11.97 2.55 24.48
N GLY A 111 -10.94 2.84 23.67
CA GLY A 111 -9.84 1.91 23.41
C GLY A 111 -9.04 1.58 24.68
N LEU A 112 -8.85 2.55 25.57
CA LEU A 112 -8.21 2.36 26.88
C LEU A 112 -8.94 1.33 27.74
N GLY A 113 -10.28 1.28 27.71
CA GLY A 113 -11.08 0.34 28.50
C GLY A 113 -11.12 -1.10 27.96
N VAL A 114 -10.75 -1.33 26.70
CA VAL A 114 -10.88 -2.64 26.02
C VAL A 114 -9.52 -3.31 25.77
N LEU A 115 -8.45 -2.52 25.60
CA LEU A 115 -7.14 -3.03 25.19
C LEU A 115 -6.16 -3.10 26.35
N SER A 116 -5.84 -4.32 26.78
CA SER A 116 -4.69 -4.58 27.66
C SER A 116 -3.37 -4.17 26.96
N PRO A 117 -2.48 -3.43 27.64
CA PRO A 117 -1.17 -3.04 27.10
C PRO A 117 -0.35 -4.22 26.54
N GLY A 118 -0.50 -5.41 27.13
CA GLY A 118 0.26 -6.60 26.76
C GLY A 118 -0.02 -7.12 25.34
N TYR A 119 -1.23 -6.89 24.81
CA TYR A 119 -1.64 -7.33 23.47
C TYR A 119 -1.83 -6.18 22.48
N PHE A 120 -1.61 -4.94 22.93
CA PHE A 120 -1.92 -3.74 22.16
C PHE A 120 -1.22 -3.69 20.81
N TYR A 121 0.07 -4.01 20.74
CA TYR A 121 0.84 -3.97 19.49
C TYR A 121 0.35 -5.00 18.46
N VAL A 122 0.02 -6.21 18.91
CA VAL A 122 -0.47 -7.29 18.05
C VAL A 122 -1.89 -6.96 17.56
N ALA A 123 -2.75 -6.52 18.47
CA ALA A 123 -4.10 -6.09 18.13
C ALA A 123 -4.08 -4.96 17.10
N THR A 124 -3.20 -3.97 17.29
CA THR A 124 -2.97 -2.87 16.33
C THR A 124 -2.59 -3.40 14.95
N ALA A 125 -1.62 -4.31 14.87
CA ALA A 125 -1.19 -4.89 13.59
C ALA A 125 -2.32 -5.66 12.90
N VAL A 126 -3.10 -6.44 13.64
CA VAL A 126 -4.22 -7.23 13.09
C VAL A 126 -5.38 -6.34 12.64
N ILE A 127 -5.75 -5.34 13.45
CA ILE A 127 -6.80 -4.37 13.11
C ILE A 127 -6.42 -3.62 11.84
N CYS A 128 -5.20 -3.08 11.77
CA CYS A 128 -4.70 -2.41 10.57
C CYS A 128 -4.64 -3.35 9.36
N GLY A 129 -4.28 -4.63 9.55
CA GLY A 129 -4.34 -5.64 8.49
C GLY A 129 -5.74 -5.85 7.93
N ALA A 130 -6.72 -6.11 8.80
CA ALA A 130 -8.10 -6.36 8.39
C ALA A 130 -8.73 -5.14 7.68
N VAL A 131 -8.43 -3.94 8.18
CA VAL A 131 -8.89 -2.68 7.58
C VAL A 131 -8.20 -2.45 6.24
N ALA A 132 -6.88 -2.63 6.14
CA ALA A 132 -6.16 -2.45 4.89
C ALA A 132 -6.55 -3.47 3.82
N MET A 133 -6.85 -4.72 4.19
CA MET A 133 -7.41 -5.71 3.25
C MET A 133 -8.74 -5.24 2.66
N SER A 134 -9.52 -4.53 3.47
CA SER A 134 -10.84 -4.03 3.10
C SER A 134 -10.79 -2.76 2.28
N ILE A 135 -9.91 -1.83 2.63
CA ILE A 135 -9.74 -0.55 1.92
C ILE A 135 -8.93 -0.74 0.64
N GLY A 136 -7.95 -1.65 0.65
CA GLY A 136 -6.99 -1.83 -0.45
C GLY A 136 -5.94 -0.72 -0.52
N SER A 137 -5.65 -0.04 0.59
CA SER A 137 -4.62 1.01 0.62
C SER A 137 -3.91 1.06 1.97
N SER A 138 -2.58 0.90 1.93
CA SER A 138 -1.71 1.01 3.10
C SER A 138 -1.70 2.43 3.68
N TRP A 139 -1.56 3.45 2.83
CA TRP A 139 -1.50 4.85 3.23
C TRP A 139 -2.79 5.36 3.87
N THR A 140 -3.95 4.99 3.29
CA THR A 140 -5.26 5.35 3.86
C THR A 140 -5.47 4.71 5.23
N THR A 141 -5.07 3.45 5.39
CA THR A 141 -5.22 2.73 6.66
C THR A 141 -4.32 3.29 7.75
N ALA A 142 -3.07 3.60 7.41
CA ALA A 142 -2.13 4.24 8.32
C ALA A 142 -2.62 5.63 8.75
N GLY A 143 -3.18 6.41 7.84
CA GLY A 143 -3.71 7.75 8.13
C GLY A 143 -4.96 7.73 9.01
N THR A 144 -5.93 6.87 8.73
CA THR A 144 -7.24 6.89 9.40
C THR A 144 -7.21 6.25 10.79
N ILE A 145 -7.06 4.93 10.83
CA ILE A 145 -7.09 4.16 12.07
C ILE A 145 -5.70 4.12 12.71
N GLY A 146 -4.64 4.09 11.89
CA GLY A 146 -3.26 4.06 12.38
C GLY A 146 -2.88 5.25 13.25
N VAL A 147 -3.17 6.48 12.82
CA VAL A 147 -2.93 7.70 13.61
C VAL A 147 -3.70 7.66 14.93
N GLY A 148 -4.95 7.18 14.90
CA GLY A 148 -5.76 6.98 16.10
C GLY A 148 -5.08 6.03 17.08
N LEU A 149 -4.66 4.85 16.61
CA LEU A 149 -3.97 3.84 17.43
C LEU A 149 -2.62 4.35 17.99
N VAL A 150 -1.86 5.13 17.22
CA VAL A 150 -0.63 5.77 17.72
C VAL A 150 -0.94 6.81 18.81
N GLY A 151 -2.07 7.53 18.70
CA GLY A 151 -2.57 8.39 19.78
C GLY A 151 -2.93 7.59 21.04
N ILE A 152 -3.58 6.43 20.90
CA ILE A 152 -3.86 5.53 22.04
C ILE A 152 -2.56 5.07 22.69
N ALA A 153 -1.54 4.74 21.91
CA ALA A 153 -0.26 4.29 22.43
C ALA A 153 0.37 5.32 23.38
N THR A 154 0.30 6.61 23.02
CA THR A 154 0.82 7.68 23.90
C THR A 154 0.07 7.77 25.23
N MET A 155 -1.24 7.51 25.25
CA MET A 155 -2.06 7.57 26.46
C MET A 155 -1.91 6.29 27.32
N LEU A 156 -1.77 5.13 26.68
CA LEU A 156 -1.48 3.86 27.37
C LEU A 156 -0.07 3.79 27.98
N GLY A 157 0.78 4.80 27.75
CA GLY A 157 2.18 4.82 28.16
C GLY A 157 3.06 3.77 27.44
N VAL A 158 2.56 3.20 26.34
CA VAL A 158 3.28 2.22 25.50
C VAL A 158 4.01 2.92 24.35
N SER A 159 5.11 2.35 23.88
CA SER A 159 5.94 2.98 22.84
C SER A 159 5.16 3.33 21.55
N PRO A 160 5.07 4.62 21.17
CA PRO A 160 4.44 5.04 19.92
C PRO A 160 5.23 4.56 18.69
N ALA A 161 6.55 4.41 18.82
CA ALA A 161 7.40 3.92 17.73
C ALA A 161 7.11 2.45 17.39
N ILE A 162 6.94 1.59 18.41
CA ILE A 162 6.56 0.18 18.20
C ILE A 162 5.14 0.11 17.62
N THR A 163 4.24 0.96 18.11
CA THR A 163 2.87 1.06 17.58
C THR A 163 2.87 1.49 16.11
N ALA A 164 3.65 2.50 15.73
CA ALA A 164 3.78 2.91 14.35
C ALA A 164 4.31 1.77 13.46
N GLY A 165 5.29 1.01 13.96
CA GLY A 165 5.76 -0.21 13.30
C GLY A 165 4.67 -1.28 13.13
N ALA A 166 3.82 -1.48 14.13
CA ALA A 166 2.68 -2.41 14.08
C ALA A 166 1.61 -1.95 13.09
N VAL A 167 1.25 -0.66 13.09
CA VAL A 167 0.33 -0.04 12.13
C VAL A 167 0.83 -0.25 10.70
N ILE A 168 2.11 0.07 10.44
CA ILE A 168 2.73 -0.08 9.13
C ILE A 168 2.70 -1.55 8.71
N SER A 169 3.11 -2.47 9.58
CA SER A 169 3.14 -3.91 9.28
C SER A 169 1.76 -4.45 8.90
N GLY A 170 0.71 -4.05 9.62
CA GLY A 170 -0.68 -4.39 9.29
C GLY A 170 -1.13 -3.76 7.98
N ALA A 171 -0.90 -2.46 7.82
CA ALA A 171 -1.32 -1.71 6.64
C ALA A 171 -0.72 -2.28 5.33
N TYR A 172 0.58 -2.62 5.35
CA TYR A 172 1.25 -3.22 4.19
C TYR A 172 0.84 -4.67 3.93
N LEU A 173 0.56 -5.46 4.98
CA LEU A 173 -0.01 -6.80 4.79
C LEU A 173 -1.35 -6.69 4.05
N GLY A 174 -2.25 -5.83 4.53
CA GLY A 174 -3.57 -5.75 3.95
C GLY A 174 -3.58 -5.21 2.53
N ASP A 175 -2.72 -4.24 2.22
CA ASP A 175 -2.56 -3.70 0.86
C ASP A 175 -2.12 -4.79 -0.13
N LYS A 176 -1.12 -5.61 0.23
CA LYS A 176 -0.61 -6.71 -0.62
C LYS A 176 -1.60 -7.85 -0.84
N LEU A 177 -2.50 -8.08 0.11
CA LEU A 177 -3.47 -9.18 0.06
C LEU A 177 -4.84 -8.74 -0.43
N SER A 178 -5.06 -7.44 -0.67
CA SER A 178 -6.34 -6.92 -1.10
C SER A 178 -6.50 -7.00 -2.62
N PRO A 179 -7.59 -7.59 -3.13
CA PRO A 179 -7.91 -7.51 -4.56
C PRO A 179 -8.35 -6.12 -5.00
N LEU A 180 -8.54 -5.19 -4.06
CA LEU A 180 -8.92 -3.80 -4.32
C LEU A 180 -7.70 -2.87 -4.40
N SER A 181 -6.52 -3.37 -4.05
CA SER A 181 -5.31 -2.55 -4.04
C SER A 181 -4.86 -2.18 -5.43
N GLU A 182 -4.75 -0.88 -5.67
CA GLU A 182 -4.26 -0.32 -6.93
C GLU A 182 -2.86 -0.83 -7.24
N THR A 183 -1.96 -0.88 -6.25
CA THR A 183 -0.60 -1.36 -6.46
C THR A 183 -0.58 -2.84 -6.85
N THR A 184 -1.46 -3.64 -6.25
CA THR A 184 -1.60 -5.07 -6.57
C THR A 184 -2.19 -5.28 -7.97
N ILE A 185 -3.19 -4.48 -8.35
CA ILE A 185 -3.81 -4.53 -9.68
C ILE A 185 -2.82 -4.09 -10.76
N LEU A 186 -2.13 -2.96 -10.58
CA LEU A 186 -1.14 -2.46 -11.53
C LEU A 186 0.03 -3.42 -11.69
N THR A 187 0.53 -4.01 -10.59
CA THR A 187 1.63 -4.98 -10.66
C THR A 187 1.22 -6.23 -11.42
N ALA A 188 0.01 -6.76 -11.18
CA ALA A 188 -0.50 -7.91 -11.93
C ALA A 188 -0.64 -7.60 -13.44
N GLN A 189 -1.08 -6.40 -13.79
CA GLN A 189 -1.19 -5.93 -15.18
C GLN A 189 0.18 -5.79 -15.85
N MET A 190 1.17 -5.20 -15.19
CA MET A 190 2.52 -5.01 -15.73
C MET A 190 3.24 -6.34 -15.98
N VAL A 191 2.95 -7.38 -15.20
CA VAL A 191 3.56 -8.70 -15.31
C VAL A 191 2.68 -9.67 -16.14
N GLU A 192 1.56 -9.18 -16.69
CA GLU A 192 0.60 -9.96 -17.51
C GLU A 192 0.10 -11.26 -16.85
N VAL A 193 -0.09 -11.23 -15.53
CA VAL A 193 -0.59 -12.38 -14.75
C VAL A 193 -1.98 -12.11 -14.19
N ASP A 194 -2.74 -13.19 -13.98
CA ASP A 194 -4.02 -13.10 -13.28
C ASP A 194 -3.85 -12.56 -11.86
N LEU A 195 -4.72 -11.60 -11.48
CA LEU A 195 -4.68 -10.90 -10.20
C LEU A 195 -4.70 -11.86 -9.00
N TYR A 196 -5.54 -12.89 -9.04
CA TYR A 196 -5.68 -13.83 -7.93
C TYR A 196 -4.48 -14.76 -7.84
N THR A 197 -3.89 -15.11 -8.98
CA THR A 197 -2.62 -15.86 -9.02
C THR A 197 -1.48 -15.05 -8.41
N HIS A 198 -1.44 -13.75 -8.70
CA HIS A 198 -0.48 -12.81 -8.11
C HIS A 198 -0.67 -12.67 -6.59
N ILE A 199 -1.90 -12.43 -6.12
CA ILE A 199 -2.22 -12.32 -4.68
C ILE A 199 -1.88 -13.61 -3.93
N ARG A 200 -2.17 -14.78 -4.51
CA ARG A 200 -1.84 -16.07 -3.88
C ARG A 200 -0.34 -16.24 -3.71
N SER A 201 0.45 -15.84 -4.70
CA SER A 201 1.91 -15.84 -4.62
C SER A 201 2.41 -14.86 -3.54
N GLN A 202 1.85 -13.66 -3.49
CA GLN A 202 2.19 -12.66 -2.47
C GLN A 202 1.78 -13.10 -1.05
N ALA A 203 0.66 -13.81 -0.90
CA ALA A 203 0.20 -14.34 0.38
C ALA A 203 1.18 -15.34 0.98
N TRP A 204 1.81 -16.15 0.12
CA TRP A 204 2.78 -17.16 0.55
C TRP A 204 4.04 -16.54 1.20
N THR A 205 4.39 -15.30 0.87
CA THR A 205 5.53 -14.59 1.47
C THR A 205 5.10 -13.60 2.55
N SER A 206 3.98 -12.91 2.34
CA SER A 206 3.51 -11.84 3.23
C SER A 206 2.85 -12.35 4.50
N VAL A 207 2.07 -13.44 4.43
CA VAL A 207 1.42 -14.01 5.62
C VAL A 207 2.45 -14.59 6.60
N PRO A 208 3.45 -15.39 6.18
CA PRO A 208 4.49 -15.86 7.10
C PRO A 208 5.31 -14.71 7.69
N ALA A 209 5.66 -13.69 6.88
CA ALA A 209 6.36 -12.52 7.36
C ALA A 209 5.55 -11.75 8.42
N PHE A 210 4.24 -11.61 8.22
CA PHE A 210 3.35 -10.99 9.19
C PHE A 210 3.20 -11.81 10.47
N LEU A 211 3.15 -13.15 10.38
CA LEU A 211 3.12 -14.00 11.57
C LEU A 211 4.40 -13.86 12.41
N ILE A 212 5.57 -13.76 11.76
CA ILE A 212 6.84 -13.47 12.43
C ILE A 212 6.79 -12.09 13.09
N ALA A 213 6.31 -11.07 12.38
CA ALA A 213 6.16 -9.73 12.93
C ALA A 213 5.17 -9.71 14.11
N ALA A 214 4.04 -10.40 14.02
CA ALA A 214 3.04 -10.53 15.06
C ALA A 214 3.60 -11.23 16.31
N ALA A 215 4.40 -12.28 16.13
CA ALA A 215 5.14 -12.90 17.23
C ALA A 215 6.09 -11.90 17.90
N GLY A 216 6.84 -11.13 17.10
CA GLY A 216 7.70 -10.05 17.61
C GLY A 216 6.93 -8.98 18.39
N PHE A 217 5.78 -8.52 17.88
CA PHE A 217 4.91 -7.57 18.58
C PHE A 217 4.30 -8.16 19.85
N THR A 218 4.04 -9.46 19.89
CA THR A 218 3.56 -10.14 21.10
C THR A 218 4.65 -10.16 22.18
N VAL A 219 5.88 -10.53 21.80
CA VAL A 219 7.02 -10.52 22.71
C VAL A 219 7.32 -9.11 23.20
N LEU A 220 7.29 -8.10 22.32
CA LEU A 220 7.48 -6.71 22.69
C LEU A 220 6.32 -6.14 23.52
N GLY A 221 5.11 -6.68 23.40
CA GLY A 221 3.96 -6.29 24.24
C GLY A 221 4.07 -6.85 25.66
N VAL A 222 4.54 -8.10 25.81
CA VAL A 222 4.60 -8.80 27.10
C VAL A 222 5.93 -8.56 27.83
N ALA A 223 7.05 -8.48 27.10
CA ALA A 223 8.41 -8.34 27.63
C ALA A 223 9.05 -6.97 27.31
N GLY A 224 8.28 -6.04 26.77
CA GLY A 224 8.75 -4.72 26.36
C GLY A 224 9.14 -3.80 27.53
N PRO A 225 9.57 -2.56 27.20
CA PRO A 225 9.86 -1.55 28.21
C PRO A 225 8.65 -1.37 29.14
N PRO A 226 8.86 -1.20 30.45
CA PRO A 226 7.76 -0.92 31.37
C PRO A 226 6.99 0.30 30.88
N VAL A 227 5.66 0.24 31.00
CA VAL A 227 4.76 1.35 30.72
C VAL A 227 5.30 2.56 31.49
N ARG A 228 5.79 3.56 30.76
CA ARG A 228 6.40 4.75 31.36
C ARG A 228 5.28 5.63 31.89
N ASP A 229 5.37 6.02 33.17
CA ASP A 229 4.52 6.97 33.88
C ASP A 229 3.20 7.23 33.14
N ALA A 230 2.33 6.22 33.12
CA ALA A 230 0.95 6.45 32.72
C ALA A 230 0.45 7.53 33.69
N VAL A 231 0.25 8.74 33.18
CA VAL A 231 -0.50 9.75 33.92
C VAL A 231 -1.75 9.02 34.41
N PRO A 232 -2.09 9.09 35.71
CA PRO A 232 -3.18 8.30 36.26
C PRO A 232 -4.37 8.38 35.31
N GLU A 233 -4.88 7.23 34.88
CA GLU A 233 -5.93 7.12 33.86
C GLU A 233 -7.08 8.11 34.15
N SER A 234 -7.37 8.32 35.45
CA SER A 234 -8.31 9.32 35.96
C SER A 234 -8.03 10.79 35.61
N ILE A 235 -6.76 11.22 35.51
CA ILE A 235 -6.35 12.59 35.20
C ILE A 235 -6.37 12.85 33.69
N GLU A 236 -6.01 11.88 32.86
CA GLU A 236 -6.10 12.00 31.40
C GLU A 236 -7.53 11.90 30.89
N LEU A 237 -8.32 10.95 31.41
CA LEU A 237 -9.75 10.83 31.09
C LEU A 237 -10.53 12.09 31.53
N ALA A 238 -10.14 12.72 32.65
CA ALA A 238 -10.71 14.01 33.09
C ALA A 238 -10.32 15.18 32.18
N LYS A 239 -9.05 15.27 31.74
CA LYS A 239 -8.60 16.30 30.79
C LYS A 239 -9.20 16.13 29.40
N LEU A 240 -9.33 14.90 28.91
CA LEU A 240 -10.01 14.64 27.64
C LEU A 240 -11.50 14.99 27.73
N GLY A 241 -12.16 14.70 28.86
CA GLY A 241 -13.56 15.06 29.10
C GLY A 241 -13.81 16.57 29.30
N GLU A 242 -12.79 17.33 29.76
CA GLU A 242 -12.85 18.79 29.83
C GLU A 242 -12.70 19.48 28.46
N ILE A 243 -11.88 18.91 27.57
CA ILE A 243 -11.56 19.51 26.26
C ILE A 243 -12.54 19.04 25.17
N PHE A 244 -13.00 17.80 25.25
CA PHE A 244 -13.87 17.19 24.25
C PHE A 244 -15.18 16.70 24.89
N TRP A 245 -16.31 16.97 24.22
CA TRP A 245 -17.58 16.33 24.52
C TRP A 245 -17.53 14.85 24.10
N ILE A 246 -17.01 14.00 24.98
CA ILE A 246 -16.90 12.54 24.77
C ILE A 246 -18.30 11.95 24.87
N ASN A 247 -18.93 11.74 23.73
CA ASN A 247 -20.24 11.12 23.62
C ASN A 247 -20.16 9.95 22.62
N PRO A 248 -20.83 8.81 22.86
CA PRO A 248 -20.98 7.74 21.87
C PRO A 248 -21.41 8.22 20.48
N VAL A 249 -22.12 9.35 20.39
CA VAL A 249 -22.50 10.00 19.12
C VAL A 249 -21.27 10.38 18.28
N ASN A 250 -20.12 10.70 18.88
CA ASN A 250 -18.91 11.03 18.16
C ASN A 250 -18.30 9.81 17.45
N LEU A 251 -18.75 8.58 17.75
CA LEU A 251 -18.38 7.38 17.01
C LEU A 251 -19.30 7.12 15.80
N VAL A 252 -20.36 7.90 15.60
CA VAL A 252 -21.29 7.76 14.46
C VAL A 252 -20.56 7.82 13.11
N PRO A 253 -19.59 8.72 12.87
CA PRO A 253 -18.83 8.72 11.61
C PRO A 253 -18.08 7.40 11.37
N LEU A 254 -17.49 6.83 12.41
CA LEU A 254 -16.79 5.54 12.37
C LEU A 254 -17.79 4.41 12.09
N LEU A 255 -18.93 4.41 12.79
CA LEU A 255 -19.99 3.41 12.65
C LEU A 255 -20.61 3.46 11.25
N PHE A 256 -20.82 4.65 10.70
CA PHE A 256 -21.29 4.84 9.33
C PHE A 256 -20.29 4.29 8.31
N LEU A 257 -18.99 4.50 8.53
CA LEU A 257 -17.92 3.93 7.71
C LEU A 257 -17.92 2.40 7.76
N VAL A 258 -18.04 1.81 8.95
CA VAL A 258 -18.16 0.35 9.15
C VAL A 258 -19.45 -0.20 8.55
N VAL A 259 -20.56 0.51 8.61
CA VAL A 259 -21.85 0.10 8.01
C VAL A 259 -21.79 0.14 6.49
N LEU A 260 -21.23 1.21 5.90
CA LEU A 260 -21.01 1.27 4.45
C LEU A 260 -20.04 0.18 3.98
N TRP A 261 -19.00 -0.10 4.79
CA TRP A 261 -18.09 -1.22 4.58
C TRP A 261 -18.82 -2.57 4.60
N CYS A 262 -19.56 -2.87 5.67
CA CYS A 262 -20.37 -4.07 5.82
C CYS A 262 -21.45 -4.19 4.75
N GLY A 263 -22.01 -3.07 4.26
CA GLY A 263 -23.01 -3.06 3.19
C GLY A 263 -22.42 -3.36 1.80
N ARG A 264 -21.13 -3.09 1.62
CA ARG A 264 -20.38 -3.41 0.38
C ARG A 264 -19.79 -4.84 0.43
N PHE A 265 -19.49 -5.33 1.63
CA PHE A 265 -19.00 -6.68 1.95
C PHE A 265 -19.80 -7.87 1.33
N PRO A 266 -21.14 -7.90 1.35
CA PRO A 266 -21.92 -9.04 0.85
C PRO A 266 -21.87 -9.21 -0.67
N ARG A 267 -21.48 -8.19 -1.45
CA ARG A 267 -21.42 -8.30 -2.92
C ARG A 267 -20.13 -8.92 -3.44
N HIS A 268 -18.98 -8.65 -2.82
CA HIS A 268 -17.68 -9.14 -3.31
C HIS A 268 -17.26 -10.50 -2.72
N TRP A 269 -17.62 -10.81 -1.46
CA TRP A 269 -17.36 -12.14 -0.88
C TRP A 269 -18.23 -13.25 -1.47
N ARG A 270 -19.34 -12.91 -2.16
CA ARG A 270 -20.09 -13.89 -2.96
C ARG A 270 -19.29 -14.42 -4.15
N CYS A 271 -18.30 -13.66 -4.61
CA CYS A 271 -17.32 -14.08 -5.61
C CYS A 271 -16.06 -14.70 -4.98
N TRP A 272 -16.04 -14.92 -3.65
CA TRP A 272 -14.96 -15.66 -3.00
C TRP A 272 -14.91 -17.08 -3.58
N PRO A 273 -13.79 -17.48 -4.18
CA PRO A 273 -13.61 -18.79 -4.77
C PRO A 273 -13.93 -19.96 -3.83
N ARG A 274 -15.06 -20.65 -4.04
CA ARG A 274 -15.21 -22.07 -3.63
C ARG A 274 -14.28 -23.02 -4.40
N HIS A 275 -13.41 -22.50 -5.28
CA HIS A 275 -12.51 -23.27 -6.16
C HIS A 275 -11.08 -23.45 -5.62
N TRP A 276 -10.85 -23.18 -4.33
CA TRP A 276 -9.57 -23.48 -3.63
C TRP A 276 -9.12 -24.96 -3.74
N SER A 277 -9.97 -25.87 -4.22
CA SER A 277 -9.69 -27.30 -4.37
C SER A 277 -9.21 -27.76 -5.76
N ARG A 278 -9.05 -26.87 -6.76
CA ARG A 278 -8.60 -27.29 -8.09
C ARG A 278 -7.40 -26.45 -8.56
N ALA A 279 -6.20 -27.01 -8.35
CA ALA A 279 -5.01 -26.55 -9.06
C ALA A 279 -5.22 -26.72 -10.58
N PRO A 280 -4.80 -25.77 -11.44
CA PRO A 280 -4.78 -25.98 -12.87
C PRO A 280 -3.75 -27.07 -13.20
N ARG A 281 -4.17 -28.14 -13.87
CA ARG A 281 -3.24 -29.10 -14.46
C ARG A 281 -2.48 -28.39 -15.60
N PRO A 282 -1.15 -28.56 -15.72
CA PRO A 282 -0.41 -28.01 -16.85
C PRO A 282 -0.95 -28.60 -18.16
N ARG A 283 -1.33 -27.74 -19.11
CA ARG A 283 -1.67 -28.16 -20.47
C ARG A 283 -0.41 -28.71 -21.12
N SER A 284 -0.43 -29.99 -21.49
CA SER A 284 0.60 -30.61 -22.31
C SER A 284 0.64 -29.94 -23.69
N SER A 285 1.80 -29.43 -24.05
CA SER A 285 2.10 -28.71 -25.30
C SER A 285 2.21 -29.64 -26.51
N ASN A 286 1.15 -30.36 -26.90
CA ASN A 286 1.23 -31.35 -27.98
C ASN A 286 0.01 -31.41 -28.94
N GLU A 287 -0.66 -30.28 -29.23
CA GLU A 287 -1.81 -30.26 -30.16
C GLU A 287 -1.77 -29.18 -31.26
N THR A 288 -0.60 -28.62 -31.58
CA THR A 288 -0.47 -27.60 -32.64
C THR A 288 0.46 -27.98 -33.79
N SER A 289 0.59 -29.28 -34.14
CA SER A 289 1.37 -29.70 -35.33
C SER A 289 0.65 -30.60 -36.35
N SER A 290 -0.67 -30.83 -36.27
CA SER A 290 -1.36 -31.75 -37.21
C SER A 290 -2.34 -31.09 -38.21
N ARG A 291 -2.41 -29.75 -38.29
CA ARG A 291 -3.30 -29.05 -39.25
C ARG A 291 -2.55 -28.21 -40.29
N ALA A 292 -1.52 -28.78 -40.90
CA ALA A 292 -0.86 -28.19 -42.06
C ALA A 292 -0.51 -29.24 -43.13
N SER A 293 -1.52 -29.82 -43.79
CA SER A 293 -1.38 -30.38 -45.15
C SER A 293 -2.73 -30.90 -45.69
N SER A 294 -3.42 -30.10 -46.49
CA SER A 294 -4.22 -30.66 -47.60
C SER A 294 -4.40 -29.61 -48.70
N PRO A 295 -3.89 -29.83 -49.93
CA PRO A 295 -4.22 -28.99 -51.06
C PRO A 295 -5.54 -29.47 -51.67
N ARG A 296 -6.51 -28.57 -51.87
CA ARG A 296 -7.65 -28.83 -52.74
C ARG A 296 -7.70 -27.80 -53.86
N SER A 297 -7.42 -28.32 -55.05
CA SER A 297 -7.68 -27.80 -56.38
C SER A 297 -9.10 -27.23 -56.55
N GLY A 298 -9.23 -26.17 -57.38
CA GLY A 298 -10.51 -25.72 -57.96
C GLY A 298 -11.14 -26.77 -58.89
N PRO A 299 -12.28 -26.50 -59.60
CA PRO A 299 -12.53 -25.25 -60.32
C PRO A 299 -14.00 -24.71 -60.35
N ALA A 300 -14.13 -23.45 -60.79
CA ALA A 300 -15.19 -22.81 -61.60
C ALA A 300 -16.68 -23.24 -61.52
N ARG A 301 -17.59 -22.27 -61.26
CA ARG A 301 -18.68 -21.85 -62.19
C ARG A 301 -19.53 -20.67 -61.66
N LYS A 302 -19.80 -19.72 -62.58
CA LYS A 302 -21.01 -18.89 -62.87
C LYS A 302 -22.16 -19.00 -61.84
N THR A 303 -22.78 -17.93 -61.36
CA THR A 303 -23.34 -16.72 -62.00
C THR A 303 -23.39 -15.55 -61.03
#